data_AF-A0A6A5GPI2-F1
#
_entry.id   AF-A0A6A5GPI2-F1
#
_cell.length_a   1.000
_cell.length_b   1.000
_cell.length_c   1.000
_cell.angle_alpha   90.00
_cell.angle_beta   90.00
_cell.angle_gamma   90.00
#
_symmetry.space_group_name_H-M   'P 1'
#
loop_
_entity.id
_entity.type
_entity.pdbx_description
1 polymer ?
#
loop_
_entity_poly.entity_id
_entity_poly.type
_entity_poly.pdbx_seq_one_letter_code
_entity_poly.pdbx_strand_id
1 'polypeptide(L)' 'MNNWLNLSEEDKREIMKLDLRSGGQSHQKTQLEAYFELNQNPTLEEEEEIALRRQLDHSKTATYFENARKRFLK' A
#
# COMPACT_ATOMS: atom_id res chain seq x y z
N MET A 1 14.51 -2.25 -5.09
CA MET A 1 13.30 -1.48 -4.72
C MET A 1 12.25 -1.80 -5.76
N ASN A 2 11.20 -2.54 -5.40
CA ASN A 2 10.15 -2.91 -6.35
C ASN A 2 9.22 -1.71 -6.52
N ASN A 3 9.14 -1.19 -7.74
CA ASN A 3 8.33 -0.04 -8.09
C ASN A 3 6.94 -0.53 -8.50
N TRP A 4 5.89 -0.14 -7.79
CA TRP A 4 4.52 -0.59 -8.04
C TRP A 4 4.03 -0.26 -9.46
N LEU A 5 4.44 0.90 -9.97
CA LEU A 5 4.17 1.34 -11.33
C LEU A 5 4.80 0.43 -12.40
N ASN A 6 5.84 -0.32 -12.03
CA ASN A 6 6.52 -1.29 -12.89
C ASN A 6 6.13 -2.75 -12.60
N LEU A 7 5.21 -3.02 -11.67
CA LEU A 7 4.74 -4.38 -11.43
C LEU A 7 3.93 -4.87 -12.64
N SER A 8 4.03 -6.17 -12.92
CA SER A 8 3.17 -6.81 -13.91
C SER A 8 1.71 -6.69 -13.48
N GLU A 9 0.80 -6.59 -14.45
CA GLU A 9 -0.64 -6.61 -14.20
C GLU A 9 -1.07 -7.88 -13.43
N GLU A 10 -0.31 -8.96 -13.54
CA GLU A 10 -0.54 -10.21 -12.83
C GLU A 10 -0.19 -10.10 -11.32
N ASP A 11 0.93 -9.46 -10.99
CA ASP A 11 1.32 -9.19 -9.59
C ASP A 11 0.34 -8.22 -8.94
N LYS A 12 -0.09 -7.18 -9.68
CA LYS A 12 -1.12 -6.25 -9.22
C LYS A 12 -2.42 -7.00 -8.93
N ARG A 13 -2.79 -7.99 -9.75
CA ARG A 13 -4.00 -8.81 -9.57
C ARG A 13 -3.90 -9.79 -8.40
N GLU A 14 -2.76 -10.40 -8.15
CA GLU A 14 -2.52 -11.26 -6.98
C GLU A 14 -2.70 -10.47 -5.68
N ILE A 15 -2.13 -9.26 -5.63
CA ILE A 15 -2.30 -8.33 -4.50
C ILE A 15 -3.77 -7.92 -4.37
N MET A 16 -4.47 -7.65 -5.49
CA MET A 16 -5.91 -7.41 -5.49
C MET A 16 -6.77 -8.62 -5.10
N LYS A 17 -6.29 -9.87 -5.21
CA LYS A 17 -7.04 -11.04 -4.74
C LYS A 17 -6.92 -11.22 -3.23
N LEU A 18 -5.76 -10.86 -2.67
CA LEU A 18 -5.63 -10.69 -1.23
C LEU A 18 -6.59 -9.57 -0.73
N ASP A 19 -6.89 -8.60 -1.60
CA ASP A 19 -7.92 -7.55 -1.40
C ASP A 19 -9.40 -8.03 -1.37
N LEU A 20 -9.70 -9.33 -1.36
CA LEU A 20 -11.11 -9.78 -1.26
C LEU A 20 -11.38 -10.63 -0.02
N ARG A 21 -10.34 -11.07 0.70
CA ARG A 21 -10.51 -11.99 1.85
C ARG A 21 -10.65 -11.33 3.23
N SER A 22 -10.20 -10.09 3.42
CA SER A 22 -10.04 -9.52 4.77
C SER A 22 -10.99 -8.34 5.07
N GLY A 23 -12.29 -8.55 5.25
CA GLY A 23 -13.31 -7.49 5.32
C GLY A 23 -13.00 -6.14 6.03
N GLY A 24 -13.52 -5.05 5.42
CA GLY A 24 -14.01 -3.82 6.05
C GLY A 24 -12.98 -2.76 6.52
N GLN A 25 -12.09 -3.10 7.45
CA GLN A 25 -11.10 -2.14 8.00
C GLN A 25 -9.73 -2.76 8.24
N SER A 26 -9.68 -4.05 8.58
CA SER A 26 -8.46 -4.86 8.50
C SER A 26 -7.93 -4.89 7.06
N HIS A 27 -8.83 -4.71 6.09
CA HIS A 27 -8.56 -4.67 4.67
C HIS A 27 -7.57 -3.58 4.26
N GLN A 28 -7.89 -2.32 4.55
CA GLN A 28 -7.07 -1.17 4.16
C GLN A 28 -5.66 -1.23 4.76
N LYS A 29 -5.56 -1.78 5.97
CA LYS A 29 -4.28 -1.97 6.63
C LYS A 29 -3.44 -3.08 6.00
N THR A 30 -4.02 -4.27 5.77
CA THR A 30 -3.33 -5.40 5.12
C THR A 30 -2.82 -5.02 3.72
N GLN A 31 -3.56 -4.16 3.04
CA GLN A 31 -3.20 -3.63 1.73
C GLN A 31 -2.00 -2.70 1.74
N LEU A 32 -2.02 -1.73 2.66
CA LEU A 32 -0.89 -0.83 2.85
C LEU A 32 0.34 -1.60 3.38
N GLU A 33 0.14 -2.66 4.17
CA GLU A 33 1.20 -3.59 4.60
C GLU A 33 1.82 -4.29 3.40
N ALA A 34 1.02 -4.92 2.53
CA ALA A 34 1.53 -5.59 1.32
C ALA A 34 2.24 -4.63 0.37
N TYR A 35 1.73 -3.39 0.23
CA TYR A 35 2.40 -2.37 -0.56
C TYR A 35 3.74 -1.97 0.08
N PHE A 36 3.77 -1.76 1.40
CA PHE A 36 4.98 -1.41 2.13
C PHE A 36 6.07 -2.49 2.04
N GLU A 37 5.68 -3.76 2.02
CA GLU A 37 6.60 -4.89 1.80
C GLU A 37 7.29 -4.83 0.43
N LEU A 38 6.61 -4.28 -0.59
CA LEU A 38 7.13 -4.14 -1.95
C LEU A 38 7.89 -2.82 -2.14
N ASN A 39 7.36 -1.72 -1.59
CA ASN A 39 7.91 -0.39 -1.66
C ASN A 39 7.83 0.32 -0.29
N GLN A 40 8.95 0.34 0.43
CA GLN A 40 9.06 0.96 1.76
C GLN A 40 9.15 2.49 1.71
N ASN A 41 9.47 3.07 0.55
CA ASN A 41 9.61 4.51 0.35
C ASN A 41 8.83 4.92 -0.91
N PRO A 42 7.48 4.87 -0.87
CA PRO A 42 6.68 5.41 -1.96
C PRO A 42 6.95 6.90 -2.14
N THR A 43 6.95 7.33 -3.39
CA THR A 43 6.92 8.75 -3.78
C THR A 43 5.53 9.35 -3.55
N LEU A 44 5.42 10.68 -3.56
CA LEU A 44 4.15 11.38 -3.39
C LEU A 44 3.09 10.92 -4.40
N GLU A 45 3.48 10.78 -5.67
CA GLU A 45 2.57 10.34 -6.74
C GLU A 45 2.08 8.89 -6.51
N GLU A 46 2.94 8.02 -5.98
CA GLU A 46 2.56 6.66 -5.60
C GLU A 46 1.63 6.65 -4.38
N GLU A 47 1.89 7.49 -3.37
CA GLU A 47 1.01 7.61 -2.20
C GLU A 47 -0.39 8.12 -2.60
N GLU A 48 -0.46 9.08 -3.53
CA GLU A 48 -1.73 9.57 -4.09
C GLU A 48 -2.46 8.51 -4.91
N GLU A 49 -1.74 7.73 -5.74
CA GLU A 49 -2.34 6.63 -6.50
C GLU A 49 -2.92 5.55 -5.57
N ILE A 50 -2.19 5.17 -4.51
CA ILE A 50 -2.64 4.20 -3.51
C ILE A 50 -3.87 4.74 -2.78
N ALA A 51 -3.82 6.00 -2.34
CA ALA A 51 -4.93 6.65 -1.65
C ALA A 51 -6.19 6.64 -2.53
N LEU A 52 -6.06 7.03 -3.80
CA LEU A 52 -7.16 7.05 -4.77
C LEU A 52 -7.72 5.64 -5.00
N ARG A 53 -6.86 4.65 -5.26
CA ARG A 53 -7.28 3.26 -5.52
C ARG A 53 -7.95 2.61 -4.32
N ARG A 54 -7.54 2.96 -3.11
CA ARG A 54 -8.08 2.37 -1.86
C ARG A 54 -9.17 3.21 -1.21
N GLN A 55 -9.60 4.29 -1.87
CA GLN A 55 -10.59 5.24 -1.37
C GLN A 55 -10.22 5.77 0.03
N LEU A 56 -8.93 6.01 0.23
CA LEU A 56 -8.36 6.57 1.45
C LEU A 56 -7.99 8.02 1.21
N ASP A 57 -8.01 8.81 2.28
CA ASP A 57 -7.36 10.12 2.27
C ASP A 57 -5.85 9.94 2.11
N HIS A 58 -5.25 10.75 1.23
CA HIS A 58 -3.80 10.81 1.06
C HIS A 58 -3.08 10.98 2.41
N SER A 59 -3.58 11.85 3.28
CA SER A 59 -3.03 12.08 4.62
C SER A 59 -2.97 10.82 5.49
N LYS A 60 -3.94 9.90 5.36
CA LYS A 60 -3.96 8.62 6.09
C LYS A 60 -2.94 7.66 5.51
N THR A 61 -2.81 7.61 4.18
CA THR A 61 -1.80 6.81 3.47
C THR A 61 -0.38 7.23 3.84
N ALA A 62 -0.07 8.53 3.77
CA ALA A 62 1.23 9.08 4.15
C ALA A 62 1.56 8.84 5.64
N THR A 63 0.59 9.06 6.53
CA THR A 63 0.75 8.79 7.97
C THR A 63 1.01 7.31 8.23
N TYR A 64 0.35 6.42 7.50
CA TYR A 64 0.59 5.00 7.60
C TYR A 64 2.04 4.65 7.20
N PHE A 65 2.53 5.13 6.05
CA PHE A 65 3.88 4.83 5.58
C PHE A 65 4.97 5.42 6.49
N GLU A 66 4.76 6.61 7.04
CA GLU A 66 5.66 7.16 8.06
C GLU A 66 5.74 6.26 9.31
N ASN A 67 4.59 5.83 9.82
CA ASN A 67 4.53 4.95 10.98
C ASN A 67 5.08 3.54 10.70
N ALA A 68 4.84 2.99 9.50
CA ALA A 68 5.37 1.71 9.07
C ALA A 68 6.91 1.74 9.00
N ARG A 69 7.50 2.79 8.43
CA ARG A 69 8.97 2.99 8.43
C ARG A 69 9.54 3.08 9.83
N LYS A 70 8.92 3.85 10.72
CA LYS A 70 9.34 3.96 12.13
C LYS A 70 9.29 2.62 12.87
N ARG A 71 8.36 1.72 12.52
CA ARG A 71 8.25 0.37 13.08
C ARG A 71 9.28 -0.60 12.47
N PHE A 72 9.59 -0.48 11.18
CA PHE A 72 10.55 -1.35 10.50
C PHE A 72 12.02 -1.03 10.86
N LEU A 73 12.33 0.23 11.16
CA LEU A 73 13.67 0.68 11.57
C LEU A 73 14.01 0.40 13.05
N LYS A 74 13.16 -0.35 13.76
CA LYS A 74 13.27 -0.60 15.21
C LYS A 74 13.51 -2.08 15.48
#